data_AF-A0AAX1YDL4-F1
#
_entry.id   AF-A0AAX1YDL4-F1
#
_cell.length_a   1.000
_cell.length_b   1.000
_cell.length_c   1.000
_cell.angle_alpha   90.00
_cell.angle_beta   90.00
_cell.angle_gamma   90.00
#
_symmetry.space_group_name_H-M   'P 1'
#
loop_
_entity.id
_entity.type
_entity.pdbx_description
1 polymer ?
#
loop_
_entity_poly.entity_id
_entity_poly.type
_entity_poly.pdbx_seq_one_letter_code
_entity_poly.pdbx_strand_id
1 'polypeptide(L)'
;MGLILFFAIICGILLFIRKLSIDKYTQKQELAAKILEKANKLRLENLADINELSGQMASADREQYISLTQERESTEALIRELENIISCMQGILQWRPEISGGRKEIQDAIFALKRQTGYTLKELSQELGVK
;
A
#
# COMPACT_ATOMS: atom_id res chain seq x y z
N MET A 1 -30.22 2.60 42.00
CA MET A 1 -28.80 2.32 41.67
C MET A 1 -28.59 1.37 40.49
N GLY A 2 -29.38 0.29 40.33
CA GLY A 2 -29.15 -0.69 39.26
C GLY A 2 -29.22 -0.17 37.81
N LEU A 3 -30.11 0.80 37.53
CA LEU A 3 -30.28 1.38 36.18
C LEU A 3 -29.06 2.22 35.74
N ILE A 4 -28.47 2.98 36.66
CA ILE A 4 -27.26 3.78 36.39
C ILE A 4 -26.04 2.86 36.16
N LEU A 5 -25.93 1.79 36.96
CA LEU A 5 -24.88 0.78 36.78
C LEU A 5 -25.01 0.08 35.42
N PHE A 6 -26.24 -0.24 35.00
CA PHE A 6 -26.52 -0.88 33.71
C PHE A 6 -26.13 0.02 32.53
N PHE A 7 -26.48 1.32 32.57
CA PHE A 7 -26.04 2.28 31.55
C PHE A 7 -24.51 2.45 31.50
N ALA A 8 -23.85 2.48 32.67
CA ALA A 8 -22.39 2.57 32.74
C ALA A 8 -21.70 1.35 32.09
N ILE A 9 -22.23 0.14 32.32
CA ILE A 9 -21.72 -1.11 31.72
C ILE A 9 -21.90 -1.08 30.20
N ILE A 10 -23.08 -0.71 29.70
CA ILE A 10 -23.33 -0.62 28.25
C ILE A 10 -22.41 0.41 27.60
N CYS A 11 -22.28 1.59 28.19
CA CYS A 11 -21.35 2.62 27.70
C CYS A 11 -19.91 2.10 27.67
N GLY A 12 -19.47 1.38 28.70
CA GLY A 12 -18.14 0.77 28.75
C GLY A 12 -17.91 -0.24 27.63
N ILE A 13 -18.87 -1.15 27.39
CA ILE A 13 -18.79 -2.15 26.31
C ILE A 13 -18.75 -1.48 24.94
N LEU A 14 -19.58 -0.46 24.71
CA LEU A 14 -19.60 0.27 23.44
C LEU A 14 -18.27 0.98 23.15
N LEU A 15 -17.69 1.64 24.16
CA LEU A 15 -16.38 2.29 24.03
C LEU A 15 -15.27 1.26 23.76
N PHE A 16 -15.33 0.11 24.43
CA PHE A 16 -14.36 -0.96 24.23
C PHE A 16 -14.40 -1.52 22.79
N ILE A 17 -15.60 -1.78 22.25
CA ILE A 17 -15.78 -2.23 20.86
C ILE A 17 -15.27 -1.18 19.87
N ARG A 18 -15.55 0.10 20.12
CA ARG A 18 -15.05 1.20 19.27
C ARG A 18 -13.52 1.24 19.25
N LYS A 19 -12.88 1.11 20.42
CA LYS A 19 -11.41 1.10 20.54
C LYS A 19 -10.80 -0.06 19.76
N LEU A 20 -11.30 -1.28 19.96
CA LEU A 20 -10.85 -2.47 19.20
C LEU A 20 -11.00 -2.30 17.69
N SER A 21 -12.07 -1.66 17.24
CA SER A 21 -12.28 -1.39 15.82
C SER A 21 -11.20 -0.43 15.31
N ILE A 22 -10.95 0.69 15.99
CA ILE A 22 -9.92 1.67 15.59
C ILE A 22 -8.55 0.99 15.50
N ASP A 23 -8.14 0.27 16.55
CA ASP A 23 -6.83 -0.40 16.61
C ASP A 23 -6.62 -1.34 15.41
N LYS A 24 -7.65 -2.09 15.01
CA LYS A 24 -7.59 -2.98 13.83
C LYS A 24 -7.31 -2.21 12.53
N TYR A 25 -7.92 -1.05 12.32
CA TYR A 25 -7.70 -0.26 11.10
C TYR A 25 -6.37 0.50 11.16
N THR A 26 -5.95 0.95 12.34
CA THR A 26 -4.62 1.53 12.54
C THR A 26 -3.51 0.53 12.19
N GLN A 27 -3.62 -0.74 12.60
CA GLN A 27 -2.66 -1.79 12.21
C GLN A 27 -2.60 -2.01 10.70
N LYS A 28 -3.75 -1.98 10.02
CA LYS A 28 -3.79 -2.07 8.54
C LYS A 28 -3.11 -0.88 7.89
N GLN A 29 -3.28 0.32 8.44
CA GLN A 29 -2.62 1.52 7.95
C GLN A 29 -1.12 1.51 8.23
N GLU A 30 -0.68 0.99 9.36
CA GLU A 30 0.75 0.82 9.65
C GLU A 30 1.41 -0.10 8.61
N LEU A 31 0.78 -1.24 8.30
CA LEU A 31 1.28 -2.13 7.25
C LEU A 31 1.26 -1.46 5.87
N ALA A 32 0.21 -0.70 5.55
CA ALA A 32 0.13 0.07 4.31
C ALA A 32 1.22 1.16 4.21
N ALA A 33 1.58 1.80 5.32
CA ALA A 33 2.66 2.78 5.37
C ALA A 33 4.03 2.14 5.09
N LYS A 34 4.31 0.97 5.68
CA LYS A 34 5.55 0.23 5.40
C LYS A 34 5.63 -0.24 3.95
N ILE A 35 4.51 -0.72 3.39
CA ILE A 35 4.41 -1.07 1.96
C ILE A 35 4.68 0.16 1.10
N LEU A 36 4.07 1.31 1.43
CA LEU A 36 4.24 2.56 0.69
C LEU A 36 5.71 3.00 0.68
N GLU A 37 6.39 2.94 1.82
CA GLU A 37 7.81 3.28 1.94
C GLU A 37 8.67 2.37 1.05
N LYS A 38 8.45 1.06 1.14
CA LYS A 38 9.19 0.07 0.35
C LYS A 38 8.93 0.22 -1.15
N ALA A 39 7.68 0.43 -1.55
CA ALA A 39 7.29 0.63 -2.95
C ALA A 39 7.90 1.92 -3.53
N ASN A 40 7.90 3.03 -2.77
CA ASN A 40 8.57 4.25 -3.20
C ASN A 40 10.07 4.07 -3.38
N LYS A 41 10.72 3.37 -2.45
CA LYS A 41 12.15 3.06 -2.56
C LYS A 41 12.45 2.25 -3.83
N LEU A 42 11.72 1.16 -4.05
CA LEU A 42 11.87 0.34 -5.27
C LEU A 42 11.62 1.16 -6.53
N ARG A 43 10.60 2.04 -6.54
CA ARG A 43 10.32 2.90 -7.69
C ARG A 43 11.50 3.82 -8.02
N LEU A 44 12.11 4.42 -7.00
CA LEU A 44 13.27 5.31 -7.19
C LEU A 44 14.50 4.54 -7.68
N GLU A 45 14.73 3.33 -7.15
CA GLU A 45 15.80 2.44 -7.62
C GLU A 45 15.61 2.10 -9.11
N ASN A 46 14.42 1.64 -9.50
CA ASN A 46 14.14 1.30 -10.90
C ASN A 46 14.18 2.52 -11.85
N LEU A 47 13.82 3.72 -11.38
CA LEU A 47 13.98 4.95 -12.17
C LEU A 47 15.46 5.28 -12.41
N ALA A 48 16.33 5.02 -11.42
CA ALA A 48 17.77 5.16 -11.60
C ALA A 48 18.30 4.12 -12.61
N ASP A 49 17.82 2.87 -12.53
CA ASP A 49 18.18 1.79 -13.46
C ASP A 49 17.80 2.15 -14.91
N ILE A 50 16.62 2.73 -15.15
CA ILE A 50 16.23 3.23 -16.49
C ILE A 50 17.19 4.29 -17.02
N ASN A 51 17.64 5.20 -16.15
CA ASN A 51 18.57 6.24 -16.54
C ASN A 51 19.94 5.65 -16.91
N GLU A 52 20.39 4.63 -16.19
CA GLU A 52 21.60 3.87 -16.52
C GLU A 52 21.45 3.11 -17.85
N LEU A 53 20.36 2.36 -18.02
CA LEU A 53 20.05 1.64 -19.27
C LEU A 53 20.04 2.60 -20.47
N SER A 54 19.45 3.78 -20.32
CA SER A 54 19.43 4.81 -21.36
C SER A 54 20.84 5.29 -21.74
N GLY A 55 21.75 5.37 -20.77
CA GLY A 55 23.17 5.67 -21.01
C GLY A 55 23.90 4.54 -21.75
N GLN A 56 23.64 3.29 -21.39
CA GLN A 56 24.22 2.11 -22.04
C GLN A 56 23.71 1.95 -23.49
N MET A 57 22.43 2.22 -23.73
CA MET A 57 21.83 2.18 -25.07
C MET A 57 22.47 3.18 -26.04
N ALA A 58 22.99 4.31 -25.54
CA ALA A 58 23.63 5.33 -26.38
C ALA A 58 24.96 4.88 -27.00
N SER A 59 25.61 3.86 -26.42
CA SER A 59 26.89 3.30 -26.89
C SER A 59 26.78 1.84 -27.35
N ALA A 60 25.59 1.24 -27.29
CA ALA A 60 25.35 -0.15 -27.60
C ALA A 60 25.41 -0.47 -29.11
N ASP A 61 25.89 -1.67 -29.45
CA ASP A 61 25.70 -2.24 -30.79
C ASP A 61 24.26 -2.72 -31.02
N ARG A 62 23.94 -3.19 -32.24
CA ARG A 62 22.57 -3.55 -32.61
C ARG A 62 21.98 -4.69 -31.77
N GLU A 63 22.77 -5.68 -31.36
CA GLU A 63 22.28 -6.83 -30.60
C GLU A 63 22.08 -6.45 -29.13
N GLN A 64 23.05 -5.72 -28.56
CA GLN A 64 22.96 -5.14 -27.21
C GLN A 64 21.80 -4.15 -27.09
N TYR A 65 21.54 -3.36 -28.12
CA TYR A 65 20.43 -2.39 -28.11
C TYR A 65 19.07 -3.08 -27.98
N ILE A 66 18.89 -4.25 -28.63
CA ILE A 66 17.64 -5.02 -28.55
C ILE A 66 17.44 -5.55 -27.13
N SER A 67 18.47 -6.14 -26.51
CA SER A 67 18.35 -6.65 -25.14
C SER A 67 18.10 -5.54 -24.12
N LEU A 68 18.82 -4.41 -24.24
CA LEU A 68 18.63 -3.24 -23.36
C LEU A 68 17.24 -2.61 -23.53
N THR A 69 16.68 -2.61 -24.73
CA THR A 69 15.31 -2.13 -24.97
C THR A 69 14.30 -3.01 -24.23
N GLN A 70 14.44 -4.34 -24.31
CA GLN A 70 13.54 -5.27 -23.63
C GLN A 70 13.66 -5.16 -22.10
N GLU A 71 14.88 -4.98 -21.59
CA GLU A 71 15.12 -4.75 -20.17
C GLU A 71 14.47 -3.45 -19.71
N ARG A 72 14.66 -2.35 -20.46
CA ARG A 72 14.03 -1.07 -20.18
C ARG A 72 12.50 -1.17 -20.17
N GLU A 73 11.89 -1.83 -21.15
CA GLU A 73 10.44 -2.04 -21.21
C GLU A 73 9.92 -2.80 -19.97
N SER A 74 10.67 -3.81 -19.53
CA SER A 74 10.34 -4.59 -18.34
C SER A 74 10.42 -3.74 -17.06
N THR A 75 11.48 -2.93 -16.92
CA THR A 75 11.64 -2.00 -15.80
C THR A 75 10.57 -0.91 -15.80
N GLU A 76 10.20 -0.36 -16.96
CA GLU A 76 9.09 0.58 -17.09
C GLU A 76 7.75 -0.04 -16.67
N ALA A 77 7.51 -1.31 -16.99
CA ALA A 77 6.32 -2.03 -16.55
C ALA A 77 6.28 -2.19 -15.02
N LEU A 78 7.40 -2.59 -14.40
CA LEU A 78 7.51 -2.70 -12.94
C LEU A 78 7.27 -1.36 -12.25
N ILE A 79 7.79 -0.25 -12.78
CA ILE A 79 7.54 1.09 -12.23
C ILE A 79 6.04 1.42 -12.26
N ARG A 80 5.33 1.12 -13.35
CA ARG A 80 3.87 1.35 -13.43
C ARG A 80 3.10 0.53 -12.39
N GLU A 81 3.51 -0.72 -12.16
CA GLU A 81 2.93 -1.54 -11.10
C GLU A 81 3.17 -0.95 -9.71
N LEU A 82 4.40 -0.50 -9.44
CA LEU A 82 4.75 0.17 -8.18
C LEU A 82 3.95 1.47 -7.98
N GLU A 83 3.72 2.24 -9.04
CA GLU A 83 2.91 3.47 -8.97
C GLU A 83 1.43 3.17 -8.65
N ASN A 84 0.87 2.10 -9.22
CA ASN A 84 -0.47 1.64 -8.88
C ASN A 84 -0.57 1.22 -7.40
N ILE A 85 0.44 0.48 -6.91
CA ILE A 85 0.54 0.09 -5.50
C ILE A 85 0.63 1.32 -4.58
N ILE A 86 1.51 2.28 -4.93
CA ILE A 86 1.69 3.53 -4.19
C ILE A 86 0.36 4.29 -4.08
N SER A 87 -0.36 4.43 -5.20
CA SER A 87 -1.67 5.09 -5.23
C SER A 87 -2.69 4.39 -4.32
N CYS A 88 -2.74 3.06 -4.36
CA CYS A 88 -3.60 2.28 -3.46
C CYS A 88 -3.27 2.50 -1.99
N MET A 89 -1.97 2.51 -1.62
CA MET A 89 -1.56 2.72 -0.23
C MET A 89 -1.89 4.14 0.24
N GLN A 90 -1.66 5.16 -0.59
CA GLN A 90 -2.07 6.54 -0.29
C GLN A 90 -3.58 6.64 -0.08
N GLY A 91 -4.36 5.92 -0.90
CA GLY A 91 -5.81 5.82 -0.76
C GLY A 91 -6.28 5.21 0.58
N ILE A 92 -5.48 4.31 1.16
CA ILE A 92 -5.72 3.71 2.49
C ILE A 92 -5.31 4.66 3.62
N LEU A 93 -4.19 5.36 3.45
CA LEU A 93 -3.59 6.21 4.50
C LEU A 93 -4.25 7.58 4.66
N GLN A 94 -4.92 8.09 3.63
CA GLN A 94 -5.58 9.41 3.68
C GLN A 94 -6.74 9.48 4.68
N TRP A 95 -7.33 8.34 5.04
CA TRP A 95 -8.51 8.27 5.90
C TRP A 95 -8.16 8.05 7.36
N ARG A 96 -8.92 8.63 8.28
CA ARG A 96 -8.71 8.44 9.72
C ARG A 96 -9.73 7.47 10.32
N PRO A 97 -9.33 6.38 11.00
CA PRO A 97 -10.25 5.39 11.54
C PRO A 97 -11.13 5.92 12.70
N GLU A 98 -10.76 7.04 13.32
CA GLU A 98 -11.49 7.67 14.42
C GLU A 98 -12.74 8.44 13.95
N ILE A 99 -12.75 8.89 12.70
CA ILE A 99 -13.81 9.70 12.10
C ILE A 99 -14.98 8.82 11.66
N SER A 100 -16.21 9.34 11.75
CA SER A 100 -17.41 8.67 11.23
C SER A 100 -17.24 8.35 9.75
N GLY A 101 -17.42 7.09 9.37
CA GLY A 101 -17.24 6.63 7.99
C GLY A 101 -15.81 6.31 7.56
N GLY A 102 -14.77 6.83 8.24
CA GLY A 102 -13.37 6.63 7.82
C GLY A 102 -12.94 5.16 7.75
N ARG A 103 -13.42 4.31 8.67
CA ARG A 103 -13.16 2.85 8.62
C ARG A 103 -13.79 2.15 7.40
N LYS A 104 -14.92 2.66 6.90
CA LYS A 104 -15.54 2.16 5.68
C LYS A 104 -14.68 2.53 4.48
N GLU A 105 -14.25 3.79 4.39
CA GLU A 105 -13.37 4.26 3.33
C GLU A 105 -12.05 3.49 3.28
N ILE A 106 -11.43 3.24 4.45
CA ILE A 106 -10.22 2.38 4.53
C ILE A 106 -10.51 0.98 4.00
N GLN A 107 -11.67 0.40 4.36
CA GLN A 107 -12.04 -0.94 3.92
C GLN A 107 -12.30 -0.99 2.40
N ASP A 108 -12.95 0.03 1.85
CA ASP A 108 -13.22 0.16 0.43
C ASP A 108 -11.93 0.36 -0.37
N ALA A 109 -10.98 1.15 0.14
CA ALA A 109 -9.64 1.30 -0.43
C ALA A 109 -8.85 -0.02 -0.42
N ILE A 110 -8.95 -0.82 0.65
CA ILE A 110 -8.34 -2.16 0.69
C ILE A 110 -8.99 -3.12 -0.32
N PHE A 111 -10.30 -3.03 -0.54
CA PHE A 111 -10.96 -3.80 -1.59
C PHE A 111 -10.55 -3.34 -2.99
N ALA A 112 -10.38 -2.04 -3.19
CA ALA A 112 -9.88 -1.48 -4.44
C ALA A 112 -8.46 -2.00 -4.74
N LEU A 113 -7.56 -2.05 -3.75
CA LEU A 113 -6.24 -2.67 -3.90
C LEU A 113 -6.37 -4.08 -4.45
N LYS A 114 -7.13 -4.96 -3.78
CA LYS A 114 -7.28 -6.35 -4.22
C LYS A 114 -7.86 -6.46 -5.64
N ARG A 115 -8.79 -5.58 -6.00
CA ARG A 115 -9.37 -5.55 -7.35
C ARG A 115 -8.35 -5.10 -8.40
N GLN A 116 -7.49 -4.15 -8.08
CA GLN A 116 -6.54 -3.53 -9.02
C GLN A 116 -5.26 -4.33 -9.17
N THR A 117 -4.74 -4.90 -8.08
CA THR A 117 -3.44 -5.59 -8.07
C THR A 117 -3.56 -7.10 -7.92
N GLY A 118 -4.74 -7.62 -7.56
CA GLY A 118 -4.93 -9.03 -7.23
C GLY A 118 -4.48 -9.41 -5.82
N TYR A 119 -3.71 -8.55 -5.13
CA TYR A 119 -3.12 -8.83 -3.83
C TYR A 119 -3.94 -8.27 -2.66
N THR A 120 -4.01 -9.04 -1.58
CA THR A 120 -4.34 -8.48 -0.26
C THR A 120 -3.16 -7.70 0.31
N LEU A 121 -3.43 -6.83 1.30
CA LEU A 121 -2.38 -6.06 1.98
C LEU A 121 -1.27 -6.96 2.57
N LYS A 122 -1.64 -8.15 3.04
CA LYS A 122 -0.72 -9.13 3.64
C LYS A 122 0.12 -9.85 2.60
N GLU A 123 -0.48 -10.27 1.48
CA GLU A 123 0.26 -10.90 0.39
C GLU A 123 1.24 -9.90 -0.21
N LEU A 124 0.81 -8.66 -0.41
CA LEU A 124 1.67 -7.59 -0.91
C LEU A 124 2.83 -7.27 0.05
N SER A 125 2.59 -7.28 1.36
CA SER A 125 3.69 -7.09 2.32
C SER A 125 4.70 -8.23 2.26
N GLN A 126 4.24 -9.47 2.05
CA GLN A 126 5.12 -10.63 1.90
C GLN A 126 5.95 -10.54 0.63
N GLU A 127 5.32 -10.20 -0.49
CA GLU A 127 5.96 -10.04 -1.80
C GLU A 127 7.07 -8.97 -1.75
N LEU A 128 6.81 -7.86 -1.06
CA LEU A 128 7.77 -6.76 -0.93
C LEU A 128 8.77 -6.94 0.23
N GLY A 129 8.71 -8.05 0.97
CA GLY A 129 9.60 -8.34 2.09
C GLY A 129 9.41 -7.43 3.31
N VAL A 130 8.20 -6.89 3.49
CA VAL A 130 7.81 -5.99 4.58
C VAL A 130 7.27 -6.81 5.76
N LYS A 131 7.79 -6.53 6.97
CA LYS A 131 7.37 -7.15 8.24
C LYS A 131 6.53 -6.22 9.10
#